data_AF-A0A2I0HEH4-F1
#
_entry.id   AF-A0A2I0HEH4-F1
#
_cell.length_a   1.000
_cell.length_b   1.000
_cell.length_c   1.000
_cell.angle_alpha   90.00
_cell.angle_beta   90.00
_cell.angle_gamma   90.00
#
_symmetry.space_group_name_H-M   'P 1'
#
loop_
_entity.id
_entity.type
_entity.pdbx_description
1 polymer ?
#
loop_
_entity_poly.entity_id
_entity_poly.type
_entity_poly.pdbx_seq_one_letter_code
_entity_poly.pdbx_strand_id
1 'polypeptide(L)'
;MTSLSLKLLCVMLLILVATQWPGSEAQSCRPSGQIRGKKPPPGQCNTGNDSDCCKEGKMYPVYKCSPTVSGNTEATLTINSFEKGKDGGG
;
A
#
# COMPACT_ATOMS: atom_id res chain seq x y z
N MET A 1 7.15 -3.19 55.62
CA MET A 1 6.90 -2.09 54.65
C MET A 1 7.77 -2.21 53.39
N THR A 2 9.04 -2.63 53.50
CA THR A 2 9.98 -2.76 52.36
C THR A 2 9.62 -3.81 51.30
N SER A 3 9.10 -4.98 51.70
CA SER A 3 8.76 -6.07 50.77
C SER A 3 7.58 -5.74 49.84
N LEU A 4 6.54 -5.07 50.35
CA LEU A 4 5.38 -4.68 49.56
C LEU A 4 5.74 -3.55 48.57
N SER A 5 6.54 -2.58 49.03
CA SER A 5 7.06 -1.51 48.18
C SER A 5 7.97 -2.04 47.06
N LEU A 6 8.82 -3.03 47.34
CA LEU A 6 9.67 -3.66 46.32
C LEU A 6 8.85 -4.43 45.29
N LYS A 7 7.81 -5.15 45.71
CA LYS A 7 6.90 -5.83 44.78
C LYS A 7 6.15 -4.84 43.89
N LEU A 8 5.65 -3.74 44.46
CA LEU A 8 5.02 -2.68 43.68
C LEU A 8 5.99 -2.08 42.65
N LEU A 9 7.24 -1.81 43.06
CA LEU A 9 8.27 -1.28 42.17
C LEU A 9 8.56 -2.26 41.01
N CYS A 10 8.71 -3.56 41.29
CA CYS A 10 8.93 -4.58 40.27
C CYS A 10 7.74 -4.68 39.30
N VAL A 11 6.51 -4.63 39.81
CA VAL A 11 5.30 -4.66 38.97
C VAL A 11 5.23 -3.41 38.06
N MET A 12 5.52 -2.23 38.58
CA MET A 12 5.56 -0.99 37.80
C MET A 12 6.64 -1.05 36.70
N LEU A 13 7.82 -1.58 37.00
CA LEU A 13 8.89 -1.79 36.02
C LEU A 13 8.49 -2.77 34.93
N LEU A 14 7.82 -3.89 35.27
CA LEU A 14 7.35 -4.87 34.29
C LEU A 14 6.29 -4.28 33.35
N ILE A 15 5.38 -3.45 33.88
CA ILE A 15 4.38 -2.74 33.06
C ILE A 15 5.06 -1.76 32.10
N LEU A 16 6.05 -0.99 32.58
CA LEU A 16 6.82 -0.05 31.74
C LEU A 16 7.58 -0.76 30.62
N VAL A 17 8.13 -1.95 30.88
CA VAL A 17 8.81 -2.74 29.84
C VAL A 17 7.79 -3.35 28.87
N ALA A 18 6.63 -3.79 29.35
CA ALA A 18 5.59 -4.38 28.50
C ALA A 18 4.96 -3.38 27.52
N THR A 19 4.86 -2.09 27.89
CA THR A 19 4.33 -1.03 27.00
C THR A 19 5.32 -0.56 25.95
N GLN A 20 6.61 -0.90 26.08
CA GLN A 20 7.65 -0.59 25.10
C GLN A 20 7.68 -1.58 23.93
N TRP A 21 6.79 -2.58 23.90
CA TRP A 21 6.70 -3.51 22.79
C TRP A 21 6.45 -2.69 21.51
N PRO A 22 7.40 -2.65 20.55
CA PRO A 22 7.14 -1.99 19.29
C PRO A 22 6.02 -2.80 18.64
N GLY A 23 4.81 -2.24 18.67
CA GLY A 23 3.68 -2.77 17.90
C GLY A 23 4.20 -2.99 16.50
N SER A 24 4.10 -4.23 16.01
CA SER A 24 4.53 -4.55 14.65
C SER A 24 3.83 -3.56 13.74
N GLU A 25 4.56 -2.60 13.19
CA GLU A 25 4.07 -1.91 12.00
C GLU A 25 3.95 -3.02 10.97
N ALA A 26 2.75 -3.57 10.81
CA ALA A 26 2.41 -4.34 9.63
C ALA A 26 2.82 -3.44 8.48
N GLN A 27 3.89 -3.83 7.75
CA GLN A 27 4.60 -2.91 6.86
C GLN A 27 3.58 -2.18 6.00
N SER A 28 3.42 -0.88 6.24
CA SER A 28 2.55 -0.05 5.42
C SER A 28 3.01 -0.21 3.96
N CYS A 29 2.08 -0.53 3.06
CA CYS A 29 2.43 -0.73 1.66
C CYS A 29 2.99 0.57 1.09
N ARG A 30 4.25 0.54 0.64
CA ARG A 30 4.98 1.66 0.05
C ARG A 30 5.31 1.37 -1.42
N PRO A 31 5.57 2.41 -2.24
CA PRO A 31 6.07 2.21 -3.59
C PRO A 31 7.34 1.35 -3.59
N SER A 32 7.35 0.30 -4.40
CA SER A 32 8.51 -0.57 -4.61
C SER A 32 9.53 0.03 -5.59
N GLY A 33 9.14 1.10 -6.30
CA GLY A 33 9.97 1.80 -7.26
C GLY A 33 9.16 2.85 -8.00
N GLN A 34 9.78 3.44 -9.03
CA GLN A 34 9.12 4.38 -9.94
C GLN A 34 9.56 4.12 -11.38
N ILE A 35 8.67 4.40 -12.32
CA ILE A 35 8.96 4.39 -13.76
C ILE A 35 8.75 5.76 -14.36
N ARG A 36 9.54 6.08 -15.39
CA ARG A 36 9.40 7.33 -16.15
C ARG A 36 8.47 7.10 -17.34
N GLY A 37 7.40 7.88 -17.41
CA GLY A 37 6.46 7.88 -18.51
C GLY A 37 7.13 8.23 -19.84
N LYS A 38 6.77 7.50 -20.89
CA LYS A 38 7.20 7.74 -22.27
C LYS A 38 5.97 8.05 -23.10
N LYS A 39 6.14 8.87 -24.15
CA LYS A 39 5.10 9.09 -25.13
C LYS A 39 4.75 7.75 -25.81
N PRO A 40 3.46 7.35 -25.85
CA PRO A 40 3.08 6.10 -26.52
C PRO A 40 3.32 6.21 -28.02
N PRO A 41 3.64 5.10 -28.72
CA PRO A 41 3.68 5.08 -30.16
C PRO A 41 2.31 5.48 -30.76
N PRO A 42 2.29 6.03 -32.00
CA PRO A 42 1.04 6.41 -32.65
C PRO A 42 0.03 5.26 -32.69
N GLY A 43 -1.20 5.52 -32.25
CA GLY A 43 -2.30 4.54 -32.24
C GLY A 43 -2.21 3.45 -31.17
N GLN A 44 -1.18 3.44 -30.31
CA GLN A 44 -0.99 2.40 -29.28
C GLN A 44 -1.45 2.82 -27.87
N CYS A 45 -2.05 4.00 -27.72
CA CYS A 45 -2.72 4.37 -26.49
C CYS A 45 -4.22 4.49 -26.72
N ASN A 46 -4.98 3.72 -25.96
CA ASN A 46 -6.43 3.77 -25.94
C ASN A 46 -6.87 4.61 -24.73
N THR A 47 -7.79 5.55 -24.96
CA THR A 47 -8.36 6.43 -23.92
C THR A 47 -9.83 6.12 -23.64
N GLY A 48 -10.30 4.93 -24.01
CA GLY A 48 -11.61 4.38 -23.65
C GLY A 48 -11.66 4.00 -22.16
N ASN A 49 -12.88 3.85 -21.64
CA ASN A 49 -13.14 3.45 -20.25
C ASN A 49 -12.33 4.27 -19.21
N ASP A 50 -12.25 5.59 -19.41
CA ASP A 50 -11.51 6.53 -18.55
C ASP A 50 -10.01 6.21 -18.40
N SER A 51 -9.42 5.57 -19.42
CA SER A 51 -7.99 5.27 -19.47
C SER A 51 -7.17 6.48 -19.90
N ASP A 52 -6.01 6.67 -19.28
CA ASP A 52 -5.06 7.74 -19.57
C ASP A 52 -3.74 7.21 -20.12
N CYS A 53 -3.15 7.97 -21.05
CA CYS A 53 -1.80 7.70 -21.53
C CYS A 53 -0.74 8.16 -20.52
N CYS A 54 0.40 7.44 -20.50
CA CYS A 54 1.59 7.91 -19.80
C CYS A 54 2.05 9.28 -20.34
N LYS A 55 2.23 10.25 -19.42
CA LYS A 55 2.77 11.56 -19.74
C LYS A 55 4.29 11.49 -19.79
N GLU A 56 4.87 12.00 -20.87
CA GLU A 56 6.32 11.98 -21.07
C GLU A 56 7.04 12.71 -19.91
N GLY A 57 8.04 12.05 -19.34
CA GLY A 57 8.83 12.60 -18.24
C GLY A 57 8.20 12.50 -16.84
N LYS A 58 6.91 12.19 -16.71
CA LYS A 58 6.27 12.01 -15.40
C LYS A 58 6.75 10.72 -14.72
N MET A 59 7.06 10.78 -13.44
CA MET A 59 7.38 9.59 -12.63
C MET A 59 6.08 8.98 -12.07
N TYR A 60 5.88 7.69 -12.29
CA TYR A 60 4.74 6.92 -11.80
C TYR A 60 5.22 5.88 -10.78
N PRO A 61 4.60 5.77 -9.59
CA PRO A 61 4.98 4.77 -8.59
C PRO A 61 4.58 3.36 -9.05
N VAL A 62 5.40 2.38 -8.72
CA VAL A 62 5.12 0.95 -8.93
C VAL A 62 4.95 0.26 -7.59
N TYR A 63 3.87 -0.50 -7.44
CA TYR A 63 3.59 -1.26 -6.23
C TYR A 63 3.65 -2.77 -6.52
N LYS A 64 4.29 -3.49 -5.61
CA LYS A 64 4.25 -4.97 -5.54
C LYS A 64 3.40 -5.46 -4.37
N CYS A 65 2.74 -4.53 -3.68
CA CYS A 65 1.87 -4.73 -2.55
C CYS A 65 0.55 -3.99 -2.77
N SER A 66 -0.46 -4.38 -2.01
CA SER A 66 -1.74 -3.68 -1.88
C SER A 66 -1.98 -3.33 -0.41
N PRO A 67 -2.97 -2.48 -0.08
CA PRO A 67 -3.40 -2.29 1.30
C PRO A 67 -3.82 -3.61 1.97
N THR A 68 -3.85 -3.61 3.30
CA THR A 68 -4.26 -4.77 4.09
C THR A 68 -5.70 -5.19 3.76
N VAL A 69 -5.89 -6.49 3.52
CA VAL A 69 -7.22 -7.06 3.28
C VAL A 69 -7.97 -7.23 4.60
N SER A 70 -9.21 -6.78 4.63
CA SER A 70 -10.16 -6.94 5.74
C SER A 70 -11.51 -7.44 5.23
N GLY A 71 -12.45 -7.76 6.13
CA GLY A 71 -13.83 -8.13 5.76
C GLY A 71 -14.58 -7.04 4.98
N ASN A 72 -14.10 -5.80 5.06
CA ASN A 72 -14.65 -4.63 4.37
C ASN A 72 -13.50 -3.85 3.72
N THR A 73 -12.74 -4.52 2.86
CA THR A 73 -11.57 -3.90 2.20
C THR A 73 -12.04 -2.76 1.30
N GLU A 74 -11.53 -1.56 1.57
CA GLU A 74 -11.78 -0.39 0.71
C GLU A 74 -11.00 -0.54 -0.60
N ALA A 75 -11.66 -0.24 -1.72
CA ALA A 75 -11.06 -0.30 -3.05
C ALA A 75 -11.72 0.71 -4.00
N THR A 76 -10.98 1.10 -5.03
CA THR A 76 -11.53 1.87 -6.16
C THR A 76 -11.95 0.92 -7.26
N LEU A 77 -13.24 0.88 -7.58
CA LEU A 77 -13.75 0.15 -8.73
C LEU A 77 -13.50 0.94 -10.01
N THR A 78 -12.92 0.30 -11.02
CA THR A 78 -12.66 0.87 -12.35
C THR A 78 -13.39 0.07 -13.43
N ILE A 79 -13.62 0.69 -14.59
CA ILE A 79 -14.26 0.06 -15.75
C ILE A 79 -13.18 -0.44 -16.71
N ASN A 80 -13.33 -1.65 -17.25
CA ASN A 80 -12.44 -2.20 -18.27
C ASN A 80 -13.20 -3.18 -19.19
N SER A 81 -12.83 -3.24 -20.47
CA SER A 81 -13.31 -4.27 -21.40
C SER A 81 -12.30 -5.42 -21.53
N PHE A 82 -12.77 -6.66 -21.37
CA PHE A 82 -11.97 -7.88 -21.56
C PHE A 82 -12.27 -8.60 -22.88
N GLU A 83 -13.03 -7.96 -23.77
CA GLU A 83 -13.29 -8.50 -25.10
C GLU A 83 -12.04 -8.47 -25.98
N LYS A 84 -11.95 -9.42 -26.91
CA LYS A 84 -10.84 -9.49 -27.86
C LYS A 84 -10.75 -8.21 -28.68
N GLY A 85 -9.57 -7.57 -28.67
CA GLY A 85 -9.29 -6.36 -29.45
C GLY A 85 -9.82 -5.06 -28.81
N LYS A 86 -10.20 -5.09 -27.54
CA LYS A 86 -10.55 -3.90 -26.73
C LYS A 86 -9.41 -3.57 -25.75
N ASP A 87 -9.76 -3.00 -24.60
CA ASP A 87 -8.84 -2.30 -23.70
C ASP A 87 -8.02 -3.24 -22.80
N GLY A 88 -8.54 -4.43 -22.51
CA GLY A 88 -7.96 -5.38 -21.54
C GLY A 88 -6.61 -5.98 -21.94
N GLY A 89 -6.10 -5.68 -23.14
CA GLY A 89 -4.88 -6.29 -23.67
C GLY A 89 -4.99 -7.82 -23.75
N GLY A 90 -3.84 -8.51 -23.67
CA GLY A 90 -3.77 -9.98 -23.65
C GLY A 90 -3.66 -10.62 -25.02
#